data_AF-A0AA45MD67-F1
#
_entry.id   AF-A0AA45MD67-F1
#
_cell.length_a   1.000
_cell.length_b   1.000
_cell.length_c   1.000
_cell.angle_alpha   90.00
_cell.angle_beta   90.00
_cell.angle_gamma   90.00
#
_symmetry.space_group_name_H-M   'P 1'
#
loop_
_entity.id
_entity.type
_entity.pdbx_description
1 polymer ?
#
loop_
_entity_poly.entity_id
_entity_poly.type
_entity_poly.pdbx_seq_one_letter_code
_entity_poly.pdbx_strand_id
1 'polypeptide(L)' 'MQLATRFASRSPVLRADYPLSDDQIRTVAPSIFAEEKHASRSDRYAYIPTGAVLSELRKEG' A
#
# COMPACT_ATOMS: atom_id res chain seq x y z
N MET A 1 9.10 -1.89 -9.51
CA MET A 1 8.31 -2.52 -8.42
C MET A 1 7.38 -3.55 -9.06
N GLN A 2 7.51 -4.84 -8.77
CA GLN A 2 6.58 -5.84 -9.30
C GLN A 2 5.23 -5.72 -8.60
N LEU A 3 4.13 -5.65 -9.35
CA LEU A 3 2.79 -5.66 -8.76
C LEU A 3 2.52 -7.01 -8.11
N ALA A 4 1.87 -6.99 -6.94
CA ALA A 4 1.40 -8.23 -6.31
C ALA A 4 0.32 -8.87 -7.20
N THR A 5 0.61 -10.06 -7.72
CA THR A 5 -0.30 -10.80 -8.62
C THR A 5 -0.95 -12.00 -7.93
N ARG A 6 -0.57 -12.33 -6.70
CA ARG A 6 -1.08 -13.51 -5.97
C ARG A 6 -1.41 -13.20 -4.53
N PHE A 7 -2.70 -13.24 -4.21
CA PHE A 7 -3.24 -13.20 -2.85
C PHE A 7 -3.71 -14.62 -2.48
N ALA A 8 -2.78 -15.46 -2.02
CA ALA A 8 -3.03 -16.86 -1.66
C ALA A 8 -2.86 -17.07 -0.15
N SER A 9 -3.18 -18.28 0.34
CA SER A 9 -3.10 -18.64 1.77
C SER A 9 -1.71 -18.47 2.42
N ARG A 10 -0.66 -18.23 1.63
CA ARG A 10 0.71 -17.98 2.09
C ARG A 10 1.27 -16.63 1.66
N SER A 11 0.42 -15.70 1.23
CA SER A 11 0.86 -14.32 1.01
C SER A 11 1.27 -13.68 2.33
N PRO A 12 2.27 -12.79 2.36
CA PRO A 12 2.68 -12.12 3.59
C PRO A 12 1.51 -11.31 4.15
N VAL A 13 1.20 -11.54 5.42
CA VAL A 13 0.15 -10.83 6.17
C VAL A 13 0.74 -10.41 7.50
N LEU A 14 0.61 -9.12 7.81
CA LEU A 14 0.92 -8.57 9.13
C LEU A 14 -0.40 -8.19 9.81
N ARG A 15 -0.60 -8.66 11.04
CA ARG A 15 -1.74 -8.31 11.90
C ARG A 15 -1.25 -7.85 13.25
N ALA A 16 -1.91 -6.83 13.79
CA ALA A 16 -1.67 -6.29 15.12
C ALA A 16 -3.01 -5.80 15.70
N ASP A 17 -3.07 -5.74 17.02
CA ASP A 17 -4.14 -5.12 17.82
C ASP A 17 -3.90 -3.61 18.05
N TYR A 18 -2.83 -3.06 17.47
CA TYR A 18 -2.46 -1.64 17.47
C TYR A 18 -2.24 -1.12 16.05
N PRO A 19 -2.30 0.21 15.82
CA PRO A 19 -1.99 0.81 14.52
C PRO A 19 -0.56 0.51 14.06
N LEU A 20 -0.41 -0.02 12.84
CA LEU A 20 0.89 -0.33 12.25
C LEU A 20 1.65 0.95 11.85
N SER A 21 2.97 0.96 12.07
CA SER A 21 3.86 2.01 11.56
C SER A 21 4.08 1.90 10.05
N ASP A 22 4.56 2.97 9.42
CA ASP A 22 4.85 2.96 7.97
C ASP A 22 5.95 1.97 7.61
N ASP A 23 6.97 1.84 8.46
CA ASP A 23 8.03 0.85 8.27
C ASP A 23 7.47 -0.58 8.32
N GLN A 24 6.57 -0.86 9.26
CA GLN A 24 5.89 -2.15 9.36
C GLN A 24 5.05 -2.44 8.10
N ILE A 25 4.27 -1.47 7.62
CA ILE A 25 3.46 -1.63 6.42
C ILE A 25 4.35 -1.81 5.18
N ARG A 26 5.47 -1.11 5.10
CA ARG A 26 6.43 -1.20 3.98
C ARG A 26 7.00 -2.61 3.82
N THR A 27 7.10 -3.39 4.90
CA THR A 27 7.59 -4.78 4.82
C THR A 27 6.66 -5.70 4.03
N VAL A 28 5.34 -5.49 4.10
CA VAL A 28 4.34 -6.37 3.48
C VAL A 28 3.65 -5.75 2.27
N ALA A 29 3.60 -4.42 2.18
CA ALA A 29 2.90 -3.67 1.14
C ALA A 29 3.72 -2.45 0.65
N PRO A 30 4.96 -2.63 0.17
CA PRO A 30 5.84 -1.51 -0.20
C PRO A 30 5.25 -0.63 -1.32
N SER A 31 4.42 -1.19 -2.20
CA SER A 31 3.86 -0.48 -3.36
C SER A 31 2.88 0.64 -3.01
N ILE A 32 2.30 0.65 -1.80
CA ILE A 32 1.36 1.72 -1.40
C ILE A 32 2.06 3.07 -1.18
N PHE A 33 3.38 3.02 -0.97
CA PHE A 33 4.25 4.19 -0.79
C PHE A 33 4.94 4.61 -2.09
N ALA A 34 4.50 4.10 -3.24
CA ALA A 34 4.94 4.65 -4.52
C ALA A 34 4.55 6.13 -4.62
N GLU A 35 5.29 6.92 -5.37
CA GLU A 35 4.97 8.33 -5.63
C GLU A 35 4.12 8.53 -6.89
N GLU A 36 4.13 7.53 -7.79
CA GLU A 36 3.45 7.59 -9.09
C GLU A 36 2.76 6.26 -9.45
N LYS A 37 1.88 6.30 -10.46
CA LYS A 37 1.29 5.07 -11.03
C LYS A 37 2.38 4.12 -11.52
N HIS A 38 2.14 2.83 -11.35
CA HIS A 38 2.98 1.83 -11.99
C HIS A 38 2.93 1.96 -13.52
N ALA A 39 4.06 1.82 -14.21
CA ALA A 39 4.18 2.01 -15.66
C ALA A 39 3.24 1.11 -16.50
N SER A 40 2.83 -0.04 -15.96
CA SER A 40 1.86 -0.93 -16.62
C SER A 40 0.42 -0.40 -16.60
N ARG A 41 0.15 0.74 -15.93
CA ARG A 41 -1.19 1.32 -15.83
C ARG A 41 -1.42 2.24 -17.01
N SER A 42 -2.58 2.08 -17.65
CA SER A 42 -2.98 2.91 -18.77
C SER A 42 -3.20 4.37 -18.34
N ASP A 43 -3.31 5.27 -19.31
CA ASP A 43 -3.57 6.69 -19.04
C ASP A 43 -4.96 6.99 -18.50
N ARG A 44 -5.88 6.03 -18.64
CA ARG A 44 -7.21 6.10 -18.02
C ARG A 44 -7.17 5.83 -16.51
N TYR A 45 -6.06 5.33 -15.98
CA TYR A 45 -5.89 5.08 -14.55
C TYR A 45 -5.50 6.37 -13.83
N ALA A 46 -6.40 6.87 -12.99
CA ALA A 46 -6.10 7.97 -12.08
C ALA A 46 -5.33 7.42 -10.86
N TYR A 47 -4.11 7.90 -10.69
CA TYR A 47 -3.31 7.56 -9.53
C TYR A 47 -3.76 8.39 -8.33
N ILE A 48 -3.99 7.72 -7.20
CA ILE A 48 -4.23 8.35 -5.91
C ILE A 48 -3.10 7.86 -4.98
N PRO A 49 -2.33 8.77 -4.36
CA PRO A 49 -1.22 8.38 -3.48
C PRO A 49 -1.74 7.77 -2.18
N THR A 50 -1.74 6.44 -2.11
CA THR A 50 -2.29 5.70 -0.96
C THR A 50 -1.60 6.04 0.35
N GLY A 51 -0.29 6.29 0.36
CA GLY A 51 0.42 6.72 1.58
C GLY A 51 -0.09 8.05 2.16
N ALA A 52 -0.47 9.00 1.30
CA ALA A 52 -1.06 10.26 1.74
C ALA A 52 -2.46 10.02 2.33
N VAL A 53 -3.28 9.20 1.66
CA VAL A 53 -4.61 8.82 2.17
C VAL A 53 -4.49 8.14 3.54
N LEU A 54 -3.54 7.21 3.70
CA LEU A 54 -3.31 6.53 4.98
C LEU A 54 -2.92 7.52 6.09
N SER A 55 -2.09 8.51 5.76
CA SER A 55 -1.66 9.55 6.69
C SER A 55 -2.83 10.41 7.17
N GLU A 56 -3.74 10.80 6.28
CA GLU A 56 -4.94 11.56 6.67
C GLU A 56 -5.92 10.70 7.46
N LEU A 57 -6.16 9.45 7.05
CA LEU A 57 -7.05 8.54 7.79
C LEU A 57 -6.59 8.32 9.24
N ARG A 58 -5.28 8.29 9.49
CA ARG A 58 -4.74 8.19 10.86
C ARG A 58 -5.03 9.42 11.73
N LYS A 59 -5.23 10.60 11.13
CA LYS A 59 -5.59 11.82 11.88
C LYS A 59 -7.05 11.81 12.31
N GLU A 60 -7.91 11.16 11.53
CA GLU A 60 -9.35 11.11 11.76
C GLU A 60 -9.79 10.04 12.78
N GLY A 61 -8.87 9.18 13.23
CA GLY A 61 -8.97 8.34 14.44
C GLY A 61 -10.34 7.78 14.78
#